data_AF-A0A2H9TQN9-F1
#
_entry.id   AF-A0A2H9TQN9-F1
#
_cell.length_a   1.000
_cell.length_b   1.000
_cell.length_c   1.000
_cell.angle_alpha   90.00
_cell.angle_beta   90.00
_cell.angle_gamma   90.00
#
_symmetry.space_group_name_H-M   'P 1'
#
loop_
_entity.id
_entity.type
_entity.pdbx_description
1 polymer ?
#
loop_
_entity_poly.entity_id
_entity_poly.type
_entity_poly.pdbx_seq_one_letter_code
_entity_poly.pdbx_strand_id
1 'polypeptide(L)'
;MAHNGDDNREPFPMGLWTKDLTGVDFGSINLSEFLGPDDIPKVSHSVGTVLGKHDHDDYSEAASREVLIDNHHAYVQAELASVHLRLTRLEEAVTTLSRERSTQDDLGVELNQREISRGHLDRFCLPVLEATPEPTVISFNRVAQQLNNIYLRLDRKSILSQVRKWFRKRREEMGGRIASSVKRHFSQSLKDTDSIRELIDLVERDECDLSVIINDARLEITNNVEAKLFTKQKILSFLARYKPAELDG
;
A
#
# COMPACT_ATOMS: atom_id res chain seq x y z
N MET A 1 -54.59 -36.01 -6.95
CA MET A 1 -53.87 -36.68 -8.07
C MET A 1 -52.43 -36.25 -8.00
N ALA A 2 -51.54 -37.22 -7.79
CA ALA A 2 -50.09 -37.05 -7.81
C ALA A 2 -49.58 -37.04 -9.26
N HIS A 3 -48.46 -36.35 -9.52
CA HIS A 3 -47.32 -36.93 -10.23
C HIS A 3 -46.03 -36.11 -10.07
N ASN A 4 -44.94 -36.85 -9.95
CA ASN A 4 -43.54 -36.51 -9.67
C ASN A 4 -42.74 -36.07 -10.91
N GLY A 5 -41.52 -35.57 -10.64
CA GLY A 5 -40.34 -35.58 -11.53
C GLY A 5 -39.78 -34.18 -11.80
N ASP A 6 -38.49 -33.88 -11.76
CA ASP A 6 -37.28 -34.67 -11.54
C ASP A 6 -36.11 -33.69 -11.29
N ASP A 7 -35.06 -34.17 -10.64
CA ASP A 7 -33.80 -33.48 -10.33
C ASP A 7 -33.03 -33.05 -11.60
N ASN A 8 -32.37 -31.88 -11.55
CA ASN A 8 -31.06 -31.64 -12.17
C ASN A 8 -30.61 -30.18 -11.97
N ARG A 9 -29.75 -29.95 -10.97
CA ARG A 9 -28.81 -28.81 -10.96
C ARG A 9 -27.40 -29.37 -10.84
N GLU A 10 -26.68 -29.36 -11.97
CA GLU A 10 -25.26 -29.69 -12.03
C GLU A 10 -24.43 -28.65 -11.25
N PRO A 11 -23.53 -29.07 -10.35
CA PRO A 11 -22.43 -28.24 -9.88
C PRO A 11 -21.19 -28.41 -10.77
N PHE A 12 -20.57 -27.27 -11.12
CA PHE A 12 -19.34 -27.18 -11.91
C PHE A 12 -18.12 -27.83 -11.21
N PRO A 13 -17.12 -28.29 -11.98
CA PRO A 13 -16.05 -29.17 -11.50
C PRO A 13 -14.89 -28.37 -10.89
N MET A 14 -14.58 -28.66 -9.62
CA MET A 14 -13.35 -28.20 -8.95
C MET A 14 -12.39 -29.39 -8.82
N GLY A 15 -11.70 -29.70 -9.92
CA GLY A 15 -10.61 -30.65 -9.94
C GLY A 15 -9.41 -30.02 -10.63
N LEU A 16 -8.46 -29.54 -9.84
CA LEU A 16 -7.01 -29.43 -10.11
C LEU A 16 -6.37 -28.69 -8.92
N TRP A 17 -5.13 -29.04 -8.58
CA TRP A 17 -4.29 -28.51 -7.48
C TRP A 17 -4.37 -29.19 -6.11
N THR A 18 -4.30 -30.52 -6.07
CA THR A 18 -3.59 -31.20 -4.97
C THR A 18 -2.71 -32.33 -5.53
N LYS A 19 -1.53 -31.95 -6.03
CA LYS A 19 -0.39 -32.84 -6.13
C LYS A 19 0.84 -32.12 -5.59
N ASP A 20 1.58 -32.87 -4.78
CA ASP A 20 2.97 -32.70 -4.36
C ASP A 20 3.26 -31.70 -3.23
N LEU A 21 2.97 -32.13 -2.00
CA LEU A 21 3.76 -31.79 -0.80
C LEU A 21 4.15 -33.05 0.01
N THR A 22 4.31 -34.19 -0.66
CA THR A 22 4.98 -35.35 -0.07
C THR A 22 6.49 -35.11 -0.12
N GLY A 23 7.01 -34.32 0.82
CA GLY A 23 8.44 -34.01 0.86
C GLY A 23 8.86 -32.95 1.88
N VAL A 24 8.02 -32.59 2.84
CA VAL A 24 8.46 -31.77 3.98
C VAL A 24 8.61 -32.69 5.17
N ASP A 25 9.85 -33.09 5.41
CA ASP A 25 10.28 -33.73 6.65
C ASP A 25 10.18 -32.69 7.76
N PHE A 26 9.06 -32.68 8.49
CA PHE A 26 8.99 -31.98 9.77
C PHE A 26 9.79 -32.83 10.76
N GLY A 27 11.09 -32.57 10.80
CA GLY A 27 12.00 -33.13 11.79
C GLY A 27 11.33 -33.15 13.15
N SER A 28 11.45 -34.28 13.84
CA SER A 28 10.86 -34.56 15.15
C SER A 28 11.08 -33.37 16.09
N ILE A 29 10.06 -32.54 16.26
CA ILE A 29 10.11 -31.43 17.21
C ILE A 29 9.97 -32.07 18.59
N ASN A 30 11.04 -31.97 19.38
CA ASN A 30 11.04 -32.42 20.75
C ASN A 30 10.15 -31.47 21.57
N LEU A 31 8.92 -31.91 21.88
CA LEU A 31 7.89 -31.13 22.59
C LEU A 31 8.33 -30.67 23.99
N SER A 32 9.44 -31.20 24.52
CA SER A 32 10.04 -30.76 25.78
C SER A 32 10.70 -29.38 25.72
N GLU A 33 10.94 -28.83 24.52
CA GLU A 33 11.63 -27.55 24.35
C GLU A 33 10.69 -26.32 24.34
N PHE A 34 9.36 -26.54 24.27
CA PHE A 34 8.35 -25.46 24.15
C PHE A 34 7.36 -25.37 25.31
N LEU A 35 7.43 -26.28 26.28
CA LEU A 35 6.56 -26.28 27.46
C LEU A 35 7.41 -25.99 28.70
N GLY A 36 7.01 -24.98 29.48
CA GLY A 36 7.51 -24.82 30.84
C GLY A 36 7.14 -26.04 31.68
N PRO A 37 7.88 -26.34 32.76
CA PRO A 37 7.66 -27.54 33.60
C PRO A 37 6.26 -27.62 34.25
N ASP A 38 5.45 -26.56 34.16
CA ASP A 38 4.10 -26.48 34.72
C ASP A 38 2.97 -26.79 33.74
N ASP A 39 3.24 -26.91 32.43
CA ASP A 39 2.21 -27.10 31.39
C ASP A 39 2.02 -28.56 30.93
N ILE A 40 2.70 -29.52 31.57
CA ILE A 40 2.50 -30.95 31.31
C ILE A 40 1.46 -31.48 32.31
N PRO A 41 0.31 -32.03 31.87
CA PRO A 41 -0.62 -32.67 32.79
C PRO A 41 0.10 -33.83 33.50
N LYS A 42 0.15 -33.77 34.83
CA LYS A 42 0.70 -34.84 35.66
C LYS A 42 -0.12 -36.12 35.46
N VAL A 43 0.40 -37.04 34.65
CA VAL A 43 -0.07 -38.42 34.62
C VAL A 43 0.46 -39.12 35.88
N SER A 44 -0.38 -39.19 36.90
CA SER A 44 -0.10 -39.96 38.12
C SER A 44 -0.08 -41.45 37.78
N HIS A 45 1.11 -42.05 37.70
CA HIS A 45 1.28 -43.50 37.75
C HIS A 45 0.98 -43.99 39.17
N SER A 46 -0.25 -44.38 39.46
CA SER A 46 -0.56 -45.24 40.61
C SER A 46 -0.45 -46.71 40.19
N VAL A 47 0.76 -47.28 40.29
CA VAL A 47 0.96 -48.73 40.20
C VAL A 47 0.56 -49.33 41.55
N GLY A 48 -0.68 -49.80 41.65
CA GLY A 48 -1.14 -50.62 42.78
C GLY A 48 -0.64 -52.05 42.61
N THR A 49 0.26 -52.49 43.48
CA THR A 49 0.67 -53.89 43.60
C THR A 49 -0.45 -54.71 44.26
N VAL A 50 -0.93 -55.77 43.61
CA VAL A 50 -1.71 -56.83 44.27
C VAL A 50 -1.14 -58.19 43.88
N LEU A 51 -0.61 -58.88 44.88
CA LEU A 51 -0.24 -60.30 44.87
C LEU A 51 -1.52 -61.15 44.91
N GLY A 52 -1.65 -62.12 44.00
CA GLY A 52 -2.67 -63.17 44.10
C GLY A 52 -2.67 -64.11 42.90
N LYS A 53 -2.52 -65.41 43.15
CA LYS A 53 -2.54 -66.50 42.16
C LYS A 53 -3.98 -66.88 41.77
N HIS A 54 -4.07 -67.47 40.58
CA HIS A 54 -5.11 -68.33 39.98
C HIS A 54 -6.16 -67.71 39.05
N ASP A 55 -6.13 -68.29 37.84
CA ASP A 55 -7.16 -68.49 36.82
C ASP A 55 -7.90 -67.24 36.32
N HIS A 56 -7.48 -66.67 35.18
CA HIS A 56 -8.35 -65.99 34.20
C HIS A 56 -7.53 -65.39 33.04
N ASP A 57 -7.18 -66.20 32.04
CA ASP A 57 -6.46 -65.72 30.84
C ASP A 57 -7.35 -64.87 29.89
N ASP A 58 -8.68 -64.94 29.98
CA ASP A 58 -9.59 -64.18 29.09
C ASP A 58 -9.99 -62.79 29.60
N TYR A 59 -9.84 -62.49 30.91
CA TYR A 59 -10.20 -61.17 31.48
C TYR A 59 -9.07 -60.13 31.35
N SER A 60 -7.82 -60.59 31.24
CA SER A 60 -6.63 -59.74 31.11
C SER A 60 -6.59 -59.00 29.77
N GLU A 61 -6.96 -59.66 28.67
CA GLU A 61 -6.88 -59.09 27.33
C GLU A 61 -8.03 -58.11 27.04
N ALA A 62 -9.23 -58.39 27.58
CA ALA A 62 -10.37 -57.49 27.51
C ALA A 62 -10.13 -56.21 28.33
N ALA A 63 -9.65 -56.34 29.58
CA ALA A 63 -9.29 -55.19 30.42
C ALA A 63 -8.13 -54.38 29.83
N SER A 64 -7.14 -55.05 29.22
CA SER A 64 -6.03 -54.37 28.53
C SER A 64 -6.48 -53.63 27.28
N ARG A 65 -7.46 -54.15 26.53
CA ARG A 65 -8.08 -53.46 25.38
C ARG A 65 -8.95 -52.29 25.82
N GLU A 66 -9.73 -52.45 26.88
CA GLU A 66 -10.60 -51.41 27.43
C GLU A 66 -9.78 -50.23 27.97
N VAL A 67 -8.69 -50.49 28.70
CA VAL A 67 -7.72 -49.47 29.14
C VAL A 67 -6.99 -48.81 27.96
N LEU A 68 -6.69 -49.54 26.88
CA LEU A 68 -6.10 -48.94 25.68
C LEU A 68 -7.08 -48.00 24.96
N ILE A 69 -8.36 -48.39 24.87
CA ILE A 69 -9.42 -47.61 24.23
C ILE A 69 -9.68 -46.33 25.04
N ASP A 70 -9.72 -46.43 26.37
CA ASP A 70 -9.89 -45.27 27.26
C ASP A 70 -8.72 -44.29 27.17
N ASN A 71 -7.49 -44.79 27.07
CA ASN A 71 -6.30 -43.94 26.88
C ASN A 71 -6.27 -43.28 25.50
N HIS A 72 -6.69 -43.99 24.44
CA HIS A 72 -6.79 -43.40 23.11
C HIS A 72 -7.91 -42.36 23.02
N HIS A 73 -9.05 -42.63 23.65
CA HIS A 73 -10.16 -41.70 23.74
C HIS A 73 -9.78 -40.45 24.55
N ALA A 74 -9.07 -40.61 25.66
CA ALA A 74 -8.54 -39.50 26.46
C ALA A 74 -7.52 -38.66 25.66
N TYR A 75 -6.65 -39.30 24.88
CA TYR A 75 -5.70 -38.60 24.01
C TYR A 75 -6.43 -37.79 22.93
N VAL A 76 -7.41 -38.38 22.24
CA VAL A 76 -8.21 -37.67 21.22
C VAL A 76 -9.00 -36.52 21.84
N GLN A 77 -9.55 -36.69 23.05
CA GLN A 77 -10.24 -35.62 23.77
C GLN A 77 -9.29 -34.48 24.17
N ALA A 78 -8.06 -34.79 24.59
CA ALA A 78 -7.05 -33.78 24.94
C ALA A 78 -6.62 -32.97 23.71
N GLU A 79 -6.36 -33.64 22.58
CA GLU A 79 -6.04 -32.99 21.31
C GLU A 79 -7.21 -32.12 20.82
N LEU A 80 -8.44 -32.63 20.92
CA LEU A 80 -9.63 -31.88 20.56
C LEU A 80 -9.82 -30.64 21.44
N ALA A 81 -9.55 -30.74 22.75
CA ALA A 81 -9.59 -29.59 23.67
C ALA A 81 -8.52 -28.55 23.32
N SER A 82 -7.31 -28.97 22.93
CA SER A 82 -6.23 -28.11 22.47
C SER A 82 -6.61 -27.35 21.19
N VAL A 83 -7.24 -28.04 20.22
CA VAL A 83 -7.74 -27.42 18.98
C VAL A 83 -8.83 -26.39 19.28
N HIS A 84 -9.80 -26.71 20.14
CA HIS A 84 -10.85 -25.77 20.53
C HIS A 84 -10.28 -24.53 21.20
N LEU A 85 -9.32 -24.68 22.12
CA LEU A 85 -8.68 -23.54 22.78
C LEU A 85 -7.94 -22.63 21.78
N ARG A 86 -7.27 -23.21 20.78
CA ARG A 86 -6.63 -22.45 19.70
C ARG A 86 -7.65 -21.73 18.83
N LEU A 87 -8.79 -22.36 18.53
CA LEU A 87 -9.87 -21.76 17.76
C LEU A 87 -10.46 -20.57 18.51
N THR A 88 -10.74 -20.70 19.81
CA THR A 88 -11.25 -19.61 20.65
C THR A 88 -10.26 -18.45 20.71
N ARG A 89 -8.95 -18.71 20.86
CA ARG A 89 -7.93 -17.65 20.84
C ARG A 89 -7.86 -16.94 19.48
N LEU A 90 -8.07 -17.66 18.39
CA LEU A 90 -8.15 -17.07 17.05
C LEU A 90 -9.42 -16.23 16.87
N GLU A 91 -10.55 -16.69 17.37
CA GLU A 91 -11.81 -15.92 17.37
C GLU A 91 -11.69 -14.65 18.22
N GLU A 92 -11.03 -14.72 19.38
CA GLU A 92 -10.69 -13.56 20.22
C GLU A 92 -9.75 -12.58 19.50
N ALA A 93 -8.74 -13.09 18.78
CA ALA A 93 -7.85 -12.26 17.98
C ALA A 93 -8.60 -11.59 16.81
N VAL A 94 -9.49 -12.32 16.12
CA VAL A 94 -10.29 -11.79 15.01
C VAL A 94 -11.30 -10.76 15.50
N THR A 95 -11.96 -11.00 16.63
CA THR A 95 -12.90 -10.04 17.22
C THR A 95 -12.18 -8.80 17.75
N THR A 96 -10.99 -8.95 18.33
CA THR A 96 -10.13 -7.83 18.72
C THR A 96 -9.70 -7.00 17.51
N LEU A 97 -9.20 -7.64 16.44
CA LEU A 97 -8.87 -6.97 15.19
C LEU A 97 -10.09 -6.30 14.53
N SER A 98 -11.26 -6.93 14.59
CA SER A 98 -12.51 -6.35 14.07
C SER A 98 -12.96 -5.14 14.89
N ARG A 99 -12.74 -5.16 16.21
CA ARG A 99 -13.03 -4.04 17.10
C ARG A 99 -12.02 -2.91 16.92
N GLU A 100 -10.73 -3.21 16.79
CA GLU A 100 -9.68 -2.24 16.45
C GLU A 100 -9.96 -1.56 15.11
N ARG A 101 -10.37 -2.33 14.10
CA ARG A 101 -10.80 -1.82 12.79
C ARG A 101 -12.05 -0.93 12.90
N SER A 102 -13.02 -1.31 13.74
CA SER A 102 -14.21 -0.49 13.99
C SER A 102 -13.86 0.81 14.72
N THR A 103 -12.92 0.78 15.66
CA THR A 103 -12.41 1.99 16.33
C THR A 103 -11.54 2.86 15.42
N GLN A 104 -10.86 2.27 14.43
CA GLN A 104 -10.22 3.04 13.35
C GLN A 104 -11.25 3.69 12.41
N ASP A 105 -12.39 3.03 12.16
CA ASP A 105 -13.48 3.62 11.39
C ASP A 105 -14.23 4.72 12.18
N ASP A 106 -14.33 4.62 13.52
CA ASP A 106 -14.97 5.64 14.39
C ASP A 106 -14.05 6.83 14.76
N LEU A 107 -12.72 6.62 14.84
CA LEU A 107 -11.74 7.72 14.83
C LEU A 107 -11.47 8.26 13.42
N GLY A 108 -11.98 7.55 12.40
CA GLY A 108 -12.14 8.00 11.02
C GLY A 108 -13.30 8.97 10.88
N VAL A 109 -13.27 10.06 11.65
CA VAL A 109 -14.09 11.25 11.41
C VAL A 109 -13.98 11.60 9.92
N GLU A 110 -15.07 11.31 9.21
CA GLU A 110 -15.47 11.81 7.89
C GLU A 110 -14.65 11.37 6.66
N LEU A 111 -14.58 10.06 6.42
CA LEU A 111 -14.25 9.52 5.09
C LEU A 111 -15.44 9.59 4.12
N ASN A 112 -15.79 10.81 3.75
CA ASN A 112 -16.24 11.16 2.40
C ASN A 112 -15.20 12.07 1.72
N GLN A 113 -13.92 11.90 2.06
CA GLN A 113 -12.82 12.62 1.40
C GLN A 113 -12.67 12.09 -0.04
N ARG A 114 -13.43 12.68 -0.96
CA ARG A 114 -13.25 12.51 -2.42
C ARG A 114 -11.89 13.03 -2.88
N GLU A 115 -11.23 13.82 -2.05
CA GLU A 115 -10.00 14.55 -2.38
C GLU A 115 -8.94 14.39 -1.28
N ILE A 116 -7.69 14.30 -1.73
CA ILE A 116 -6.49 14.30 -0.90
C ILE A 116 -6.27 15.72 -0.40
N SER A 117 -6.01 15.88 0.89
CA SER A 117 -5.74 17.20 1.46
C SER A 117 -4.54 17.87 0.77
N ARG A 118 -4.63 19.18 0.55
CA ARG A 118 -3.54 19.96 -0.08
C ARG A 118 -2.22 19.78 0.67
N GLY A 119 -2.24 19.79 2.01
CA GLY A 119 -1.03 19.60 2.81
C GLY A 119 -0.37 18.24 2.60
N HIS A 120 -1.14 17.17 2.38
CA HIS A 120 -0.57 15.87 2.01
C HIS A 120 -0.01 15.90 0.59
N LEU A 121 -0.71 16.49 -0.38
CA LEU A 121 -0.17 16.64 -1.74
C LEU A 121 1.15 17.45 -1.74
N ASP A 122 1.20 18.56 -1.00
CA ASP A 122 2.43 19.36 -0.87
C ASP A 122 3.56 18.51 -0.28
N ARG A 123 3.29 17.76 0.80
CA ARG A 123 4.29 16.89 1.46
C ARG A 123 4.92 15.84 0.53
N PHE A 124 4.13 15.23 -0.36
CA PHE A 124 4.62 14.14 -1.21
C PHE A 124 5.05 14.60 -2.61
N CYS A 125 4.41 15.63 -3.17
CA CYS A 125 4.69 16.11 -4.52
C CYS A 125 5.82 17.14 -4.56
N LEU A 126 5.95 18.00 -3.54
CA LEU A 126 6.93 19.09 -3.53
C LEU A 126 8.39 18.59 -3.64
N PRO A 127 8.83 17.55 -2.91
CA PRO A 127 10.21 17.06 -3.04
C PRO A 127 10.55 16.56 -4.44
N VAL A 128 9.55 16.02 -5.15
CA VAL A 128 9.72 15.58 -6.54
C VAL A 128 9.82 16.79 -7.48
N LEU A 129 9.01 17.83 -7.26
CA LEU A 129 9.07 19.07 -8.02
C LEU A 129 10.41 19.80 -7.81
N GLU A 130 10.90 19.81 -6.57
CA GLU A 130 12.18 20.42 -6.18
C GLU A 130 13.36 19.79 -6.93
N ALA A 131 13.30 18.47 -7.16
CA ALA A 131 14.31 17.73 -7.89
C ALA A 131 14.18 17.89 -9.42
N THR A 132 12.95 17.87 -9.94
CA THR A 132 12.70 18.03 -11.38
C THR A 132 11.37 18.76 -11.66
N PRO A 133 11.40 19.83 -12.48
CA PRO A 133 10.19 20.56 -12.85
C PRO A 133 9.29 19.78 -13.82
N GLU A 134 9.81 18.78 -14.52
CA GLU A 134 9.08 17.92 -15.46
C GLU A 134 9.08 16.46 -14.95
N PRO A 135 8.29 16.16 -13.91
CA PRO A 135 8.24 14.82 -13.34
C PRO A 135 7.75 13.78 -14.37
N THR A 136 8.45 12.65 -14.38
CA THR A 136 8.12 11.52 -15.26
C THR A 136 6.89 10.75 -14.78
N VAL A 137 6.35 9.89 -15.64
CA VAL A 137 5.28 8.95 -15.29
C VAL A 137 5.67 8.04 -14.12
N ILE A 138 6.96 7.69 -14.00
CA ILE A 138 7.48 6.88 -12.91
C ILE A 138 7.38 7.66 -11.60
N SER A 139 7.78 8.94 -11.59
CA SER A 139 7.68 9.81 -10.42
C SER A 139 6.24 9.99 -9.94
N PHE A 140 5.29 10.19 -10.86
CA PHE A 140 3.86 10.26 -10.50
C PHE A 140 3.34 8.97 -9.88
N ASN A 141 3.71 7.82 -10.44
CA ASN A 141 3.30 6.53 -9.90
C ASN A 141 3.86 6.26 -8.50
N ARG A 142 5.11 6.67 -8.25
CA ARG A 142 5.73 6.55 -6.93
C ARG A 142 4.98 7.37 -5.88
N VAL A 143 4.68 8.64 -6.18
CA VAL A 143 3.90 9.51 -5.28
C VAL A 143 2.50 8.95 -5.05
N ALA A 144 1.84 8.49 -6.11
CA ALA A 144 0.51 7.89 -5.99
C ALA A 144 0.52 6.61 -5.15
N GLN A 145 1.56 5.78 -5.24
CA GLN A 145 1.70 4.59 -4.41
C GLN A 145 1.86 4.94 -2.93
N GLN A 146 2.66 5.97 -2.60
CA GLN A 146 2.80 6.45 -1.23
C GLN A 146 1.47 6.97 -0.67
N LEU A 147 0.73 7.74 -1.47
CA LEU A 147 -0.59 8.25 -1.09
C LEU A 147 -1.64 7.14 -0.98
N ASN A 148 -1.57 6.10 -1.82
CA ASN A 148 -2.48 4.97 -1.78
C ASN A 148 -2.40 4.18 -0.46
N ASN A 149 -1.22 4.12 0.16
CA ASN A 149 -1.04 3.49 1.48
C ASN A 149 -1.70 4.27 2.62
N ILE A 150 -1.97 5.57 2.41
CA ILE A 150 -2.59 6.46 3.40
C ILE A 150 -4.09 6.57 3.13
N TYR A 151 -4.48 6.70 1.86
CA TYR A 151 -5.86 6.88 1.42
C TYR A 151 -6.41 5.59 0.82
N LEU A 152 -6.62 4.57 1.66
CA LEU A 152 -7.04 3.23 1.25
C LEU A 152 -8.41 3.18 0.56
N ARG A 153 -9.26 4.20 0.77
CA ARG A 153 -10.61 4.29 0.17
C ARG A 153 -10.64 5.03 -1.17
N LEU A 154 -9.54 5.66 -1.60
CA LEU A 154 -9.47 6.36 -2.88
C LEU A 154 -8.93 5.43 -3.96
N ASP A 155 -9.59 5.41 -5.12
CA ASP A 155 -9.07 4.72 -6.31
C ASP A 155 -7.73 5.32 -6.74
N ARG A 156 -6.77 4.46 -7.06
CA ARG A 156 -5.43 4.84 -7.54
C ARG A 156 -5.50 5.77 -8.75
N LYS A 157 -6.48 5.62 -9.65
CA LYS A 157 -6.64 6.55 -10.78
C LYS A 157 -7.03 7.95 -10.32
N SER A 158 -7.89 8.05 -9.31
CA SER A 158 -8.26 9.34 -8.69
C SER A 158 -7.04 10.00 -8.04
N ILE A 159 -6.26 9.24 -7.27
CA ILE A 159 -5.01 9.72 -6.65
C ILE A 159 -4.05 10.26 -7.72
N LEU A 160 -3.79 9.48 -8.77
CA LEU A 160 -2.93 9.89 -9.89
C LEU A 160 -3.44 11.17 -10.58
N SER A 161 -4.75 11.29 -10.78
CA SER A 161 -5.37 12.48 -11.36
C SER A 161 -5.11 13.72 -10.49
N GLN A 162 -5.29 13.60 -9.17
CA GLN A 162 -5.05 14.69 -8.22
C GLN A 162 -3.58 15.09 -8.16
N VAL A 163 -2.66 14.11 -8.14
CA VAL A 163 -1.21 14.35 -8.21
C VAL A 163 -0.86 15.13 -9.48
N ARG A 164 -1.30 14.67 -10.66
CA ARG A 164 -1.02 15.38 -11.93
C ARG A 164 -1.60 16.79 -11.95
N LYS A 165 -2.83 16.96 -11.44
CA LYS A 165 -3.49 18.27 -11.33
C LYS A 165 -2.69 19.21 -10.43
N TRP A 166 -2.17 18.70 -9.31
CA TRP A 166 -1.32 19.46 -8.40
C TRP A 166 -0.05 19.95 -9.11
N PHE A 167 0.69 19.06 -9.78
CA PHE A 167 1.93 19.43 -10.50
C PHE A 167 1.66 20.46 -11.60
N ARG A 168 0.61 20.27 -12.38
CA ARG A 168 0.20 21.22 -13.42
C ARG A 168 -0.04 22.60 -12.81
N LYS A 169 -0.90 22.68 -11.79
CA LYS A 169 -1.25 23.94 -11.13
C LYS A 169 -0.01 24.62 -10.53
N ARG A 170 0.86 23.85 -9.87
CA ARG A 170 2.07 24.42 -9.24
C ARG A 170 3.05 24.98 -10.27
N ARG A 171 3.21 24.29 -11.40
CA ARG A 171 4.03 24.78 -12.53
C ARG A 171 3.43 26.01 -13.20
N GLU A 172 2.11 26.10 -13.31
CA GLU A 172 1.42 27.29 -13.80
C GLU A 172 1.63 28.49 -12.85
N GLU A 173 1.53 28.27 -11.54
CA GLU A 173 1.83 29.29 -10.52
C GLU A 173 3.28 29.79 -10.62
N MET A 174 4.26 28.88 -10.77
CA MET A 174 5.66 29.25 -11.02
C MET A 174 5.82 30.02 -12.33
N GLY A 175 5.19 29.56 -13.42
CA GLY A 175 5.22 30.23 -14.72
C GLY A 175 4.63 31.64 -14.66
N GLY A 176 3.57 31.86 -13.89
CA GLY A 176 2.98 33.18 -13.65
C GLY A 176 3.92 34.13 -12.90
N ARG A 177 4.67 33.62 -11.91
CA ARG A 177 5.72 34.38 -11.21
C ARG A 177 6.87 34.76 -12.14
N ILE A 178 7.33 33.83 -12.98
CA ILE A 178 8.34 34.09 -14.01
C ILE A 178 7.85 35.18 -14.97
N ALA A 179 6.66 35.04 -15.53
CA ALA A 179 6.09 36.04 -16.44
C ALA A 179 5.96 37.43 -15.79
N SER A 180 5.60 37.48 -14.51
CA SER A 180 5.52 38.73 -13.75
C SER A 180 6.90 39.37 -13.57
N SER A 181 7.92 38.55 -13.28
CA SER A 181 9.31 39.00 -13.17
C SER A 181 9.85 39.51 -14.51
N VAL A 182 9.61 38.79 -15.62
CA VAL A 182 9.97 39.24 -16.97
C VAL A 182 9.35 40.61 -17.26
N LYS A 183 8.05 40.78 -16.97
CA LYS A 183 7.38 42.08 -17.17
C LYS A 183 8.01 43.22 -16.36
N ARG A 184 8.52 42.94 -15.16
CA ARG A 184 9.21 43.95 -14.34
C ARG A 184 10.57 44.32 -14.92
N HIS A 185 11.40 43.32 -15.22
CA HIS A 185 12.79 43.52 -15.62
C HIS A 185 12.96 43.91 -17.10
N PHE A 186 12.05 43.47 -17.96
CA PHE A 186 12.11 43.69 -19.42
C PHE A 186 10.92 44.53 -19.93
N SER A 187 10.32 45.35 -19.06
CA SER A 187 9.14 46.17 -19.40
C SER A 187 9.33 47.03 -20.66
N GLN A 188 10.55 47.52 -20.90
CA GLN A 188 10.86 48.33 -22.07
C GLN A 188 10.95 47.48 -23.34
N SER A 189 11.59 46.31 -23.28
CA SER A 189 11.72 45.38 -24.40
C SER A 189 10.38 44.78 -24.83
N LEU A 190 9.38 44.74 -23.94
CA LEU A 190 8.04 44.24 -24.25
C LEU A 190 7.12 45.24 -24.97
N LYS A 191 7.57 46.47 -25.22
CA LYS A 191 6.77 47.51 -25.90
C LYS A 191 6.84 47.45 -27.42
N ASP A 192 7.88 46.83 -27.94
CA ASP A 192 8.22 46.84 -29.36
C ASP A 192 8.53 45.42 -29.86
N THR A 193 8.02 45.09 -31.05
CA THR A 193 8.13 43.74 -31.62
C THR A 193 9.58 43.33 -31.88
N ASP A 194 10.41 44.25 -32.36
CA ASP A 194 11.81 43.95 -32.67
C ASP A 194 12.60 43.71 -31.39
N SER A 195 12.34 44.51 -30.35
CA SER A 195 12.90 44.32 -29.02
C SER A 195 12.48 42.99 -28.36
N ILE A 196 11.26 42.51 -28.65
CA ILE A 196 10.79 41.18 -28.20
C ILE A 196 11.54 40.07 -28.95
N ARG A 197 11.76 40.19 -30.27
CA ARG A 197 12.53 39.21 -31.04
C ARG A 197 13.98 39.14 -30.55
N GLU A 198 14.61 40.29 -30.31
CA GLU A 198 15.97 40.33 -29.75
C GLU A 198 16.04 39.63 -28.39
N LEU A 199 15.05 39.88 -27.51
CA LEU A 199 14.98 39.20 -26.22
C LEU A 199 14.78 37.67 -26.37
N ILE A 200 13.97 37.22 -27.33
CA ILE A 200 13.80 35.80 -27.64
C ILE A 200 15.16 35.20 -28.06
N ASP A 201 15.86 35.83 -28.99
CA ASP A 201 17.16 35.35 -29.49
C ASP A 201 18.21 35.25 -28.36
N LEU A 202 18.28 36.26 -27.49
CA LEU A 202 19.18 36.26 -26.34
C LEU A 202 18.87 35.14 -25.34
N VAL A 203 17.58 34.86 -25.12
CA VAL A 203 17.14 33.76 -24.25
C VAL A 203 17.41 32.40 -24.88
N GLU A 204 17.22 32.25 -26.20
CA GLU A 204 17.51 31.02 -26.94
C GLU A 204 19.01 30.67 -26.95
N ARG A 205 19.87 31.68 -27.12
CA ARG A 205 21.35 31.53 -27.14
C ARG A 205 21.99 31.42 -25.75
N ASP A 206 21.20 31.44 -24.68
CA ASP A 206 21.67 31.44 -23.28
C ASP A 206 22.58 32.64 -22.93
N GLU A 207 22.47 33.74 -23.69
CA GLU A 207 23.20 35.00 -23.49
C GLU A 207 22.50 35.93 -22.49
N CYS A 208 21.22 35.66 -22.18
CA CYS A 208 20.49 36.36 -21.14
C CYS A 208 20.78 35.76 -19.75
N ASP A 209 21.22 36.60 -18.80
CA ASP A 209 21.33 36.18 -17.40
C ASP A 209 19.92 36.04 -16.77
N LEU A 210 19.50 34.79 -16.57
CA LEU A 210 18.21 34.45 -15.99
C LEU A 210 18.22 34.43 -14.45
N SER A 211 19.37 34.64 -13.81
CA SER A 211 19.52 34.54 -12.35
C SER A 211 18.64 35.54 -11.62
N VAL A 212 18.51 36.76 -12.16
CA VAL A 212 17.64 37.81 -11.61
C VAL A 212 16.17 37.36 -11.62
N ILE A 213 15.71 36.77 -12.72
CA ILE A 213 14.34 36.25 -12.84
C ILE A 213 14.10 35.08 -11.89
N ILE A 214 15.05 34.14 -11.81
CA ILE A 214 14.94 32.95 -10.95
C ILE A 214 14.80 33.38 -9.48
N ASN A 215 15.63 34.32 -9.04
CA ASN A 215 15.64 34.83 -7.67
C ASN A 215 14.34 35.59 -7.34
N ASP A 216 13.87 36.45 -8.26
CA ASP A 216 12.64 37.21 -8.08
C ASP A 216 11.38 36.32 -8.12
N ALA A 217 11.37 35.28 -8.97
CA ALA A 217 10.27 34.33 -9.06
C ALA A 217 10.20 33.35 -7.86
N ARG A 218 11.28 33.22 -7.08
CA ARG A 218 11.39 32.31 -5.91
C ARG A 218 10.96 30.89 -6.25
N LEU A 219 11.58 30.31 -7.28
CA LEU A 219 11.25 28.97 -7.74
C LEU A 219 11.57 27.93 -6.66
N GLU A 220 10.69 26.94 -6.53
CA GLU A 220 10.89 25.80 -5.63
C GLU A 220 11.85 24.75 -6.22
N ILE A 221 12.61 25.04 -7.28
CA ILE A 221 13.49 24.06 -7.92
C ILE A 221 14.89 24.22 -7.31
N THR A 222 15.43 23.15 -6.72
CA THR A 222 16.72 23.19 -6.02
C THR A 222 17.91 23.04 -6.97
N ASN A 223 17.71 22.34 -8.09
CA ASN A 223 18.74 22.19 -9.10
C ASN A 223 18.80 23.43 -10.01
N ASN A 224 19.91 24.16 -9.96
CA ASN A 224 20.12 25.38 -10.75
C ASN A 224 20.01 25.17 -12.27
N VAL A 225 20.46 24.02 -12.79
CA VAL A 225 20.40 23.73 -14.23
C VAL A 225 18.95 23.55 -14.67
N GLU A 226 18.19 22.75 -13.92
CA GLU A 226 16.76 22.53 -14.15
C GLU A 226 15.95 23.81 -13.96
N ALA A 227 16.28 24.62 -12.95
CA ALA A 227 15.65 25.91 -12.72
C ALA A 227 15.89 26.87 -13.91
N LYS A 228 17.11 26.93 -14.45
CA LYS A 228 17.43 27.73 -15.64
C LYS A 228 16.67 27.25 -16.87
N LEU A 229 16.67 25.94 -17.13
CA LEU A 229 15.95 25.34 -18.27
C LEU A 229 14.44 25.59 -18.17
N PHE A 230 13.84 25.36 -17.01
CA PHE A 230 12.42 25.63 -16.78
C PHE A 230 12.09 27.11 -16.96
N THR A 231 12.92 28.00 -16.42
CA THR A 231 12.76 29.45 -16.57
C THR A 231 12.81 29.86 -18.03
N LYS A 232 13.84 29.42 -18.77
CA LYS A 232 13.98 29.64 -20.21
C LYS A 232 12.72 29.22 -20.97
N GLN A 233 12.25 27.99 -20.77
CA GLN A 233 11.04 27.48 -21.42
C GLN A 233 9.80 28.34 -21.11
N LYS A 234 9.64 28.78 -19.86
CA LYS A 234 8.50 29.62 -19.46
C LYS A 234 8.58 31.04 -20.02
N ILE A 235 9.78 31.62 -20.11
CA ILE A 235 10.00 32.91 -20.76
C ILE A 235 9.63 32.82 -22.25
N LEU A 236 10.18 31.83 -22.97
CA LEU A 236 9.89 31.65 -24.40
C LEU A 236 8.40 31.43 -24.65
N SER A 237 7.75 30.58 -23.85
CA SER A 237 6.29 30.36 -23.92
C SER A 237 5.48 31.63 -23.63
N PHE A 238 5.97 32.49 -22.74
CA PHE A 238 5.34 33.78 -22.44
C PHE A 238 5.53 34.78 -23.59
N LEU A 239 6.75 34.92 -24.12
CA LEU A 239 7.08 35.85 -25.20
C LEU A 239 6.43 35.44 -26.54
N ALA A 240 6.25 34.14 -26.79
CA ALA A 240 5.56 33.64 -27.98
C ALA A 240 4.13 34.20 -28.14
N ARG A 241 3.48 34.62 -27.03
CA ARG A 241 2.15 35.25 -27.06
C ARG A 241 2.16 36.68 -27.63
N TYR A 242 3.34 37.29 -27.69
CA TYR A 242 3.57 38.63 -28.23
C TYR A 242 4.10 38.58 -29.67
N LYS A 243 4.34 37.39 -30.22
CA LYS A 243 4.73 37.26 -31.63
C LYS A 243 3.57 37.79 -32.50
N PRO A 244 3.81 38.77 -33.38
CA PRO A 244 2.78 39.20 -34.32
C PRO A 244 2.36 38.03 -35.20
N ALA A 245 1.08 38.00 -35.60
CA ALA A 245 0.49 36.98 -36.47
C ALA A 245 1.01 37.00 -37.92
N GLU A 246 2.15 37.61 -38.18
CA GLU A 246 2.76 37.70 -39.50
C GLU A 246 3.87 36.67 -39.61
N LEU A 247 3.52 35.45 -40.03
CA LEU A 247 4.37 34.49 -40.74
C LEU A 247 3.52 33.28 -41.25
N ASP A 248 2.27 33.52 -41.64
CA ASP A 248 1.51 32.65 -42.55
C ASP A 248 1.14 33.51 -43.78
N GLY A 249 2.14 33.78 -44.60
CA GLY A 249 2.03 34.47 -45.89
C GLY A 249 2.96 33.82 -46.90
#